data_AF-A0A3C0K780-F1
#
_entry.id   AF-A0A3C0K780-F1
#
_cell.length_a   1.000
_cell.length_b   1.000
_cell.length_c   1.000
_cell.angle_alpha   90.00
_cell.angle_beta   90.00
_cell.angle_gamma   90.00
#
_symmetry.space_group_name_H-M   'P 1'
#
loop_
_entity.id
_entity.type
_entity.pdbx_description
1 polymer ?
#
loop_
_entity_poly.entity_id
_entity_poly.type
_entity_poly.pdbx_seq_one_letter_code
_entity_poly.pdbx_strand_id
1 'polypeptide(L)'
;MDKRSYFLPDVLTKEIYWIVIWTALLILMVTVGNWHAPLEPHADIQVTPLHTTAPWYFLWLQGMLKLGDKVFWGVIAPGILVNFVFVMPYLEVGPSRKYQHRRVGLTVGAVTIAVFSILTFMGTPYYAVSSSADQEVVTALVPQTHPGPLRSAAYDELLPGKYSSDEWNSAPTDDLRHVMEIFDKEIDKYGSELPGAKGVLTITNWQVGLKKIDVSVVLSNGNESFSDTVYLHEDSDHGH
;
A
#
# COMPACT_ATOMS: atom_id res chain seq x y z
N MET A 1 19.21 -22.78 38.79
CA MET A 1 19.54 -21.86 39.90
C MET A 1 18.56 -20.72 39.84
N ASP A 2 17.60 -20.68 40.78
CA ASP A 2 16.75 -19.50 40.96
C ASP A 2 17.58 -18.40 41.61
N LYS A 3 18.22 -17.58 40.77
CA LYS A 3 18.88 -16.37 41.22
C LYS A 3 17.82 -15.29 41.33
N ARG A 4 17.26 -15.13 42.54
CA ARG A 4 16.41 -13.98 42.87
C ARG A 4 17.28 -12.72 42.84
N SER A 5 16.84 -11.70 42.11
CA SER A 5 17.49 -10.39 42.02
C SER A 5 16.49 -9.35 42.52
N TYR A 6 16.99 -8.34 43.24
CA TYR A 6 16.13 -7.30 43.77
C TYR A 6 15.61 -6.43 42.63
N PHE A 7 14.36 -5.98 42.72
CA PHE A 7 13.79 -5.08 41.72
C PHE A 7 14.61 -3.79 41.61
N LEU A 8 14.90 -3.17 42.76
CA LEU A 8 15.84 -2.06 42.89
C LEU A 8 17.20 -2.56 43.41
N PRO A 9 18.33 -2.15 42.79
CA PRO A 9 18.45 -1.38 41.55
C PRO A 9 18.48 -2.26 40.28
N ASP A 10 18.62 -3.59 40.40
CA ASP A 10 19.04 -4.45 39.28
C ASP A 10 18.06 -4.49 38.10
N VAL A 11 16.77 -4.76 38.37
CA VAL A 11 15.76 -4.94 37.31
C VAL A 11 15.41 -3.60 36.70
N LEU A 12 15.13 -2.60 37.54
CA LEU A 12 14.78 -1.26 37.07
C LEU A 12 15.86 -0.66 36.18
N THR A 13 17.14 -0.79 36.53
CA THR A 13 18.24 -0.25 35.70
C THR A 13 18.28 -0.91 34.33
N LYS A 14 18.03 -2.23 34.24
CA LYS A 14 17.96 -2.95 32.96
C LYS A 14 16.76 -2.51 32.12
N GLU A 15 15.60 -2.34 32.74
CA GLU A 15 14.39 -1.88 32.05
C GLU A 15 14.58 -0.45 31.51
N ILE A 16 15.12 0.47 32.32
CA ILE A 16 15.46 1.83 31.89
C ILE A 16 16.44 1.79 30.71
N TYR A 17 17.49 0.96 30.78
CA TYR A 17 18.45 0.80 29.70
C TYR A 17 17.79 0.35 28.40
N TRP A 18 16.90 -0.64 28.45
CA TRP A 18 16.14 -1.09 27.28
C TRP A 18 15.18 -0.04 26.74
N ILE A 19 14.47 0.69 27.61
CA ILE A 19 13.59 1.79 27.20
C ILE A 19 14.38 2.87 26.47
N VAL A 20 15.52 3.29 27.03
CA VAL A 20 16.40 4.30 26.42
C VAL A 20 16.91 3.83 25.07
N ILE A 21 17.38 2.58 24.96
CA ILE A 21 17.84 2.03 23.68
C ILE A 21 16.72 2.01 22.65
N TRP A 22 15.56 1.46 22.97
CA TRP A 22 14.47 1.34 22.00
C TRP A 22 13.94 2.71 21.59
N THR A 23 13.84 3.65 22.53
CA THR A 23 13.42 5.03 22.23
C THR A 23 14.46 5.73 21.35
N ALA A 24 15.75 5.60 21.65
CA ALA A 24 16.81 6.15 20.82
C ALA A 24 16.82 5.54 19.41
N LEU A 25 16.62 4.22 19.29
CA LEU A 25 16.49 3.55 18.00
C LEU A 25 15.30 4.07 17.18
N LEU A 26 14.13 4.25 17.79
CA LEU A 26 12.95 4.83 17.12
C LEU A 26 13.21 6.26 16.65
N ILE A 27 13.84 7.10 17.50
CA ILE A 27 14.21 8.47 17.12
C ILE A 27 15.20 8.46 15.96
N LEU A 28 16.21 7.59 15.99
CA LEU A 28 17.19 7.46 14.90
C LEU A 28 16.55 6.96 13.60
N MET A 29 15.63 6.01 13.66
CA MET A 29 14.88 5.52 12.50
C MET A 29 14.10 6.65 11.81
N VAL A 30 13.45 7.52 12.58
CA VAL A 30 12.70 8.66 12.04
C VAL A 30 13.64 9.76 11.52
N THR A 31 14.63 10.17 12.33
CA THR A 31 15.48 11.34 12.03
C THR A 31 16.59 11.07 11.02
N VAL A 32 17.23 9.89 11.09
CA VAL A 32 18.35 9.51 10.21
C VAL A 32 17.89 8.54 9.12
N GLY A 33 17.01 7.59 9.48
CA GLY A 33 16.46 6.63 8.53
C GLY A 33 15.44 7.22 7.55
N ASN A 34 15.02 8.47 7.77
CA ASN A 34 13.97 9.16 7.01
C ASN A 34 12.67 8.33 6.89
N TRP A 35 12.37 7.51 7.89
CA TRP A 35 11.13 6.75 7.96
C TRP A 35 10.00 7.68 8.42
N HIS A 36 9.49 8.46 7.48
CA HIS A 36 8.34 9.32 7.69
C HIS A 36 7.02 8.58 7.40
N ALA A 37 5.99 8.91 8.16
CA ALA A 37 4.60 8.54 7.90
C ALA A 37 3.86 9.80 7.41
N PRO A 38 3.88 10.09 6.09
CA PRO A 38 3.16 11.24 5.55
C PRO A 38 1.67 11.10 5.84
N LEU A 39 1.01 12.22 6.12
CA LEU A 39 -0.43 12.23 6.33
C LEU A 39 -1.15 12.01 5.00
N GLU A 40 -2.17 11.17 5.02
CA GLU A 40 -3.08 11.03 3.88
C GLU A 40 -3.98 12.27 3.74
N PRO A 41 -4.53 12.53 2.54
CA PRO A 41 -5.47 13.60 2.28
C PRO A 41 -6.70 13.56 3.19
N HIS A 42 -7.39 14.70 3.31
CA HIS A 42 -8.67 14.75 4.03
C HIS A 42 -9.69 13.81 3.39
N ALA A 43 -10.43 13.09 4.24
CA ALA A 43 -11.41 12.12 3.79
C ALA A 43 -12.54 12.80 2.99
N ASP A 44 -12.85 12.21 1.83
CA ASP A 44 -13.98 12.58 0.98
C ASP A 44 -14.96 11.39 0.92
N ILE A 45 -16.25 11.67 1.15
CA ILE A 45 -17.32 10.65 1.16
C ILE A 45 -17.72 10.29 -0.28
N GLN A 46 -17.41 11.14 -1.26
CA GLN A 46 -17.76 10.93 -2.67
C GLN A 46 -16.72 10.10 -3.42
N VAL A 47 -15.54 9.88 -2.83
CA VAL A 47 -14.41 9.20 -3.47
C VAL A 47 -14.02 7.98 -2.66
N THR A 48 -14.02 6.80 -3.28
CA THR A 48 -13.50 5.57 -2.68
C THR A 48 -12.17 5.22 -3.34
N PRO A 49 -11.03 5.28 -2.63
CA PRO A 49 -9.73 4.98 -3.21
C PRO A 49 -9.68 3.55 -3.77
N LEU A 50 -8.94 3.35 -4.87
CA LEU A 50 -8.76 2.02 -5.45
C LEU A 50 -8.12 1.04 -4.45
N HIS A 51 -7.11 1.53 -3.71
CA HIS A 51 -6.41 0.77 -2.67
C HIS A 51 -6.72 1.32 -1.28
N THR A 52 -7.70 0.74 -0.60
CA THR A 52 -7.90 0.99 0.84
C THR A 52 -7.10 -0.02 1.65
N THR A 53 -5.90 0.36 2.08
CA THR A 53 -5.05 -0.53 2.89
C THR A 53 -5.44 -0.48 4.37
N ALA A 54 -5.51 -1.63 5.02
CA ALA A 54 -5.69 -1.69 6.47
C ALA A 54 -4.35 -1.43 7.18
N PRO A 55 -4.36 -0.90 8.42
CA PRO A 55 -3.17 -0.83 9.25
C PRO A 55 -2.46 -2.19 9.38
N TRP A 56 -1.13 -2.18 9.49
CA TRP A 56 -0.30 -3.39 9.40
C TRP A 56 -0.70 -4.52 10.36
N TYR A 57 -1.19 -4.19 11.56
CA TYR A 57 -1.62 -5.14 12.58
C TYR A 57 -2.97 -5.83 12.25
N PHE A 58 -3.68 -5.36 11.22
CA PHE A 58 -4.88 -6.00 10.67
C PHE A 58 -4.63 -6.74 9.34
N LEU A 59 -3.40 -6.75 8.81
CA LEU A 59 -3.14 -7.41 7.53
C LEU A 59 -3.41 -8.92 7.57
N TRP A 60 -3.17 -9.60 8.69
CA TRP A 60 -3.53 -11.02 8.80
C TRP A 60 -5.04 -11.27 8.60
N LEU A 61 -5.88 -10.34 9.06
CA LEU A 61 -7.32 -10.39 8.87
C LEU A 61 -7.69 -10.11 7.41
N GLN A 62 -7.04 -9.12 6.78
CA GLN A 62 -7.19 -8.87 5.34
C GLN A 62 -6.78 -10.09 4.50
N GLY A 63 -5.72 -10.79 4.90
CA GLY A 63 -5.30 -12.04 4.25
C GLY A 63 -6.36 -13.12 4.36
N MET A 64 -7.00 -13.27 5.54
CA MET A 64 -8.11 -14.21 5.72
C MET A 64 -9.32 -13.86 4.85
N LEU A 65 -9.65 -12.58 4.68
CA LEU A 65 -10.76 -12.14 3.82
C LEU A 65 -10.58 -12.53 2.34
N LYS A 66 -9.35 -12.78 1.90
CA LYS A 66 -9.04 -13.25 0.54
C LYS A 66 -9.21 -14.77 0.37
N LEU A 67 -9.40 -15.53 1.44
CA LEU A 67 -9.51 -17.00 1.40
C LEU A 67 -10.90 -17.52 1.01
N GLY A 68 -11.95 -16.70 1.06
CA GLY A 68 -13.29 -17.15 0.72
C GLY A 68 -14.41 -16.28 1.30
N ASP A 69 -15.41 -16.93 1.90
CA ASP A 69 -16.59 -16.24 2.44
C ASP A 69 -16.21 -15.20 3.50
N LYS A 70 -16.65 -13.96 3.27
CA LYS A 70 -16.26 -12.79 4.07
C LYS A 70 -16.85 -12.83 5.48
N VAL A 71 -18.03 -13.43 5.67
CA VAL A 71 -18.65 -13.53 7.00
C VAL A 71 -17.86 -14.51 7.85
N PHE A 72 -17.56 -15.69 7.31
CA PHE A 72 -16.79 -16.69 8.01
C PHE A 72 -15.37 -16.20 8.33
N TRP A 73 -14.62 -15.76 7.31
CA TRP A 73 -13.21 -15.37 7.48
C TRP A 73 -13.01 -14.00 8.12
N GLY A 74 -13.97 -13.08 7.98
CA GLY A 74 -13.90 -11.73 8.54
C GLY A 74 -14.44 -11.61 9.96
N VAL A 75 -15.39 -12.45 10.35
CA VAL A 75 -16.10 -12.31 11.64
C VAL A 75 -15.96 -13.57 12.49
N ILE A 76 -16.37 -14.73 11.97
CA ILE A 76 -16.46 -15.96 12.76
C ILE A 76 -15.07 -16.47 13.15
N ALA A 77 -14.18 -16.69 12.19
CA ALA A 77 -12.85 -17.24 12.42
C ALA A 77 -11.96 -16.32 13.29
N PRO A 78 -11.88 -14.99 13.04
CA PRO A 78 -11.17 -14.07 13.92
C PRO A 78 -11.76 -14.04 15.33
N GLY A 79 -13.10 -14.08 15.44
CA GLY A 79 -13.79 -14.19 16.72
C GLY A 79 -13.37 -15.43 17.50
N ILE A 80 -13.31 -16.60 16.85
CA ILE A 80 -12.83 -17.84 17.46
C ILE A 80 -11.36 -17.72 17.87
N LEU A 81 -10.48 -17.21 17.00
CA LEU A 81 -9.05 -17.08 17.28
C LEU A 81 -8.76 -16.17 18.48
N VAL A 82 -9.43 -15.02 18.57
CA VAL A 82 -9.28 -14.11 19.72
C VAL A 82 -9.80 -14.76 20.99
N ASN A 83 -10.97 -15.40 20.94
CA ASN A 83 -11.53 -16.09 22.11
C ASN A 83 -10.68 -17.30 22.53
N PHE A 84 -10.03 -17.97 21.58
CA PHE A 84 -9.15 -19.11 21.85
C PHE A 84 -7.97 -18.74 22.75
N VAL A 85 -7.46 -17.50 22.69
CA VAL A 85 -6.39 -17.02 23.58
C VAL A 85 -6.83 -17.06 25.05
N PHE A 86 -8.10 -16.77 25.35
CA PHE A 86 -8.65 -16.85 26.71
C PHE A 86 -8.84 -18.29 27.19
N VAL A 87 -9.06 -19.23 26.26
CA VAL A 87 -9.20 -20.66 26.56
C VAL A 87 -7.84 -21.35 26.70
N MET A 88 -6.78 -20.79 26.11
CA MET A 88 -5.43 -21.37 26.08
C MET A 88 -4.87 -21.81 27.45
N PRO A 89 -5.03 -21.05 28.55
CA PRO A 89 -4.57 -21.48 29.89
C PRO A 89 -5.17 -22.81 30.37
N TYR A 90 -6.38 -23.16 29.90
CA TYR A 90 -7.09 -24.39 30.28
C TYR A 90 -6.72 -25.59 29.40
N LEU A 91 -6.29 -25.33 28.15
CA LEU A 91 -5.81 -26.37 27.24
C LEU A 91 -4.35 -26.72 27.53
N GLU A 92 -3.55 -25.72 27.92
CA GLU A 92 -2.12 -25.87 28.15
C GLU A 92 -1.80 -26.11 29.63
N VAL A 93 -2.13 -27.32 30.10
CA VAL A 93 -1.92 -27.77 31.49
C VAL A 93 -0.62 -28.56 31.68
N GLY A 94 0.43 -28.22 30.91
CA GLY A 94 1.71 -28.91 30.97
C GLY A 94 2.33 -28.90 32.38
N PRO A 95 2.94 -30.01 32.86
CA PRO A 95 3.48 -30.12 34.22
C PRO A 95 4.70 -29.21 34.46
N SER A 96 5.34 -28.71 33.41
CA SER A 96 6.49 -27.82 33.47
C SER A 96 6.29 -26.62 32.56
N ARG A 97 6.50 -25.41 33.10
CA ARG A 97 6.43 -24.15 32.34
C ARG A 97 7.74 -23.78 31.63
N LYS A 98 8.81 -24.57 31.80
CA LYS A 98 10.11 -24.28 31.20
C LYS A 98 10.11 -24.56 29.70
N TYR A 99 10.66 -23.65 28.91
CA TYR A 99 10.77 -23.75 27.45
C TYR A 99 11.33 -25.09 26.96
N GLN A 100 12.38 -25.60 27.62
CA GLN A 100 13.08 -26.83 27.24
C GLN A 100 12.18 -28.08 27.22
N HIS A 101 11.13 -28.12 28.05
CA HIS A 101 10.23 -29.27 28.17
C HIS A 101 8.97 -29.16 27.31
N ARG A 102 8.76 -28.02 26.62
CA ARG A 102 7.52 -27.71 25.89
C ARG A 102 7.70 -27.73 24.38
N ARG A 103 8.47 -28.70 23.87
CA ARG A 103 8.80 -28.81 22.44
C ARG A 103 7.54 -28.76 21.55
N VAL A 104 6.49 -29.53 21.89
CA VAL A 104 5.23 -29.56 21.13
C VAL A 104 4.54 -28.18 21.13
N GLY A 105 4.37 -27.56 22.30
CA GLY A 105 3.75 -26.24 22.39
C GLY A 105 4.53 -25.16 21.65
N LEU A 106 5.86 -25.22 21.69
CA LEU A 106 6.73 -24.32 20.94
C LEU A 106 6.65 -24.55 19.43
N THR A 107 6.55 -25.80 18.97
CA THR A 107 6.35 -26.10 17.55
C THR A 107 5.00 -25.57 17.06
N VAL A 108 3.91 -25.77 17.83
CA VAL A 108 2.58 -25.21 17.50
C VAL A 108 2.63 -23.68 17.47
N GLY A 109 3.29 -23.04 18.45
CA GLY A 109 3.50 -21.60 18.46
C GLY A 109 4.29 -21.10 17.26
N ALA A 110 5.36 -21.79 16.87
CA ALA A 110 6.16 -21.44 15.70
C ALA A 110 5.36 -21.58 14.39
N VAL A 111 4.58 -22.65 14.23
CA VAL A 111 3.67 -22.82 13.09
C VAL A 111 2.62 -21.72 13.07
N THR A 112 2.07 -21.36 14.24
CA THR A 112 1.11 -20.26 14.35
C THR A 112 1.72 -18.95 13.88
N ILE A 113 2.94 -18.61 14.32
CA ILE A 113 3.66 -17.42 13.84
C ILE A 113 3.83 -17.48 12.33
N ALA A 114 4.27 -18.60 11.77
CA ALA A 114 4.44 -18.75 10.33
C ALA A 114 3.13 -18.55 9.56
N VAL A 115 2.02 -19.11 10.03
CA VAL A 115 0.68 -18.92 9.44
C VAL A 115 0.27 -17.44 9.48
N PHE A 116 0.43 -16.77 10.62
CA PHE A 116 0.09 -15.35 10.74
C PHE A 116 1.00 -14.45 9.88
N SER A 117 2.28 -14.80 9.72
CA SER A 117 3.18 -14.11 8.79
C SER A 117 2.73 -14.27 7.34
N ILE A 118 2.32 -15.47 6.93
CA ILE A 118 1.77 -15.71 5.59
C ILE A 118 0.48 -14.92 5.39
N LEU A 119 -0.46 -14.98 6.36
CA LEU A 119 -1.70 -14.20 6.29
C LEU A 119 -1.44 -12.69 6.22
N THR A 120 -0.46 -12.19 6.98
CA THR A 120 -0.04 -10.78 6.96
C THR A 120 0.47 -10.40 5.57
N PHE A 121 1.29 -11.25 4.95
CA PHE A 121 1.74 -11.03 3.58
C PHE A 121 0.58 -11.05 2.58
N MET A 122 -0.33 -12.02 2.69
CA MET A 122 -1.53 -12.12 1.84
C MET A 122 -2.44 -10.90 1.99
N GLY A 123 -2.48 -10.27 3.17
CA GLY A 123 -3.26 -9.08 3.43
C GLY A 123 -2.76 -7.81 2.75
N THR A 124 -1.53 -7.81 2.24
CA THR A 124 -0.97 -6.65 1.53
C THR A 124 -1.80 -6.33 0.27
N PRO A 125 -1.86 -5.05 -0.16
CA PRO A 125 -2.58 -4.66 -1.37
C PRO A 125 -1.98 -5.25 -2.65
N TYR A 126 -0.81 -5.90 -2.59
CA TYR A 126 -0.13 -6.46 -3.76
C TYR A 126 -0.48 -7.92 -4.04
N TYR A 127 -1.07 -8.63 -3.07
CA TYR A 127 -1.36 -10.05 -3.19
C TYR A 127 -2.82 -10.29 -3.63
N ALA A 128 -3.04 -10.99 -4.73
CA ALA A 128 -4.37 -11.40 -5.21
C ALA A 128 -5.38 -10.24 -5.27
N VAL A 129 -4.99 -9.14 -5.92
CA VAL A 129 -5.82 -7.95 -6.10
C VAL A 129 -6.87 -8.20 -7.17
N SER A 130 -8.07 -7.66 -6.98
CA SER A 130 -9.19 -7.78 -7.92
C SER A 130 -9.33 -6.58 -8.87
N SER A 131 -8.49 -5.56 -8.75
CA SER A 131 -8.47 -4.41 -9.65
C SER A 131 -7.97 -4.84 -11.03
N SER A 132 -8.52 -4.23 -12.08
CA SER A 132 -8.05 -4.49 -13.43
C SER A 132 -6.76 -3.70 -13.70
N ALA A 133 -5.82 -4.32 -14.42
CA ALA A 133 -4.51 -3.72 -14.68
C ALA A 133 -4.60 -2.34 -15.35
N ASP A 134 -5.57 -2.13 -16.23
CA ASP A 134 -5.81 -0.85 -16.89
C ASP A 134 -6.21 0.27 -15.90
N GLN A 135 -7.00 -0.04 -14.87
CA GLN A 135 -7.35 0.88 -13.79
C GLN A 135 -6.14 1.23 -12.92
N GLU A 136 -5.28 0.25 -12.62
CA GLU A 136 -4.05 0.46 -11.83
C GLU A 136 -3.12 1.45 -12.51
N VAL A 137 -2.89 1.25 -13.82
CA VAL A 137 -2.01 2.11 -14.60
C VAL A 137 -2.55 3.55 -14.65
N VAL A 138 -3.84 3.75 -14.90
CA VAL A 138 -4.42 5.10 -14.93
C VAL A 138 -4.40 5.74 -13.54
N THR A 139 -4.71 4.97 -12.48
CA THR A 139 -4.69 5.45 -11.10
C THR A 139 -3.28 5.85 -10.64
N ALA A 140 -2.23 5.23 -11.18
CA ALA A 140 -0.85 5.62 -10.90
C ALA A 140 -0.54 7.05 -11.39
N LEU A 141 -1.11 7.46 -12.52
CA LEU A 141 -0.98 8.83 -13.05
C LEU A 141 -1.95 9.80 -12.38
N VAL A 142 -3.16 9.32 -12.11
CA VAL A 142 -4.28 10.10 -11.60
C VAL A 142 -4.89 9.38 -10.38
N PRO A 143 -4.24 9.49 -9.21
CA PRO A 143 -4.80 8.98 -7.99
C PRO A 143 -6.03 9.81 -7.61
N GLN A 144 -7.01 9.13 -7.02
CA GLN A 144 -8.30 9.74 -6.69
C GLN A 144 -8.22 10.61 -5.43
N THR A 145 -7.27 10.33 -4.53
CA THR A 145 -7.19 10.96 -3.19
C THR A 145 -6.22 12.12 -3.12
N HIS A 146 -5.13 12.08 -3.87
CA HIS A 146 -4.07 13.08 -3.85
C HIS A 146 -3.73 13.56 -5.27
N PRO A 147 -3.02 14.68 -5.43
CA PRO A 147 -2.43 15.02 -6.71
C PRO A 147 -1.50 13.89 -7.17
N GLY A 148 -1.69 13.43 -8.41
CA GLY A 148 -0.79 12.49 -9.07
C GLY A 148 0.30 13.19 -9.87
N PRO A 149 1.21 12.43 -10.49
CA PRO A 149 2.22 12.97 -11.39
C PRO A 149 1.66 13.92 -12.43
N LEU A 150 0.46 13.62 -12.97
CA LEU A 150 -0.20 14.47 -13.97
C LEU A 150 -0.66 15.82 -13.42
N ARG A 151 -1.12 15.86 -12.16
CA ARG A 151 -1.59 17.09 -11.52
C ARG A 151 -0.45 17.94 -10.96
N SER A 152 0.69 17.33 -10.69
CA SER A 152 1.90 18.03 -10.21
C SER A 152 2.76 18.60 -11.33
N ALA A 153 2.52 18.21 -12.59
CA ALA A 153 3.19 18.78 -13.75
C ALA A 153 2.80 20.25 -13.97
N ALA A 154 3.76 21.08 -14.39
CA ALA A 154 3.54 22.49 -14.66
C ALA A 154 2.50 22.68 -15.77
N TYR A 155 1.54 23.57 -15.52
CA TYR A 155 0.45 23.82 -16.45
C TYR A 155 0.97 24.16 -17.85
N ASP A 156 1.96 25.04 -17.97
CA ASP A 156 2.52 25.48 -19.25
C ASP A 156 3.25 24.38 -20.02
N GLU A 157 3.77 23.37 -19.33
CA GLU A 157 4.49 22.26 -19.95
C GLU A 157 3.56 21.21 -20.55
N LEU A 158 2.31 21.13 -20.10
CA LEU A 158 1.32 20.21 -20.67
C LEU A 158 0.70 20.79 -21.95
N LEU A 159 1.44 20.69 -23.06
CA LEU A 159 0.98 21.22 -24.35
C LEU A 159 -0.27 20.47 -24.88
N PRO A 160 -1.24 21.17 -25.50
CA PRO A 160 -2.39 20.52 -26.13
C PRO A 160 -1.96 19.60 -27.27
N GLY A 161 -2.48 18.38 -27.28
CA GLY A 161 -2.09 17.36 -28.24
C GLY A 161 -2.54 15.97 -27.81
N LYS A 162 -2.25 14.99 -28.66
CA LYS A 162 -2.44 13.56 -28.37
C LYS A 162 -1.06 12.92 -28.28
N TYR A 163 -0.77 12.33 -27.13
CA TYR A 163 0.52 11.72 -26.81
C TYR A 163 0.33 10.25 -26.50
N SER A 164 1.32 9.46 -26.88
CA SER A 164 1.34 8.01 -26.67
C SER A 164 2.53 7.64 -25.78
N SER A 165 2.34 6.71 -24.85
CA SER A 165 3.34 6.35 -23.85
C SER A 165 4.61 5.74 -24.46
N ASP A 166 4.49 5.02 -25.57
CA ASP A 166 5.63 4.41 -26.29
C ASP A 166 6.56 5.45 -26.94
N GLU A 167 6.06 6.66 -27.17
CA GLU A 167 6.81 7.79 -27.73
C GLU A 167 7.21 8.79 -26.63
N TRP A 168 7.26 8.38 -25.37
CA TRP A 168 7.56 9.27 -24.22
C TRP A 168 8.84 10.09 -24.43
N ASN A 169 9.88 9.51 -25.02
CA ASN A 169 11.16 10.19 -25.32
C ASN A 169 11.03 11.39 -26.28
N SER A 170 9.97 11.41 -27.10
CA SER A 170 9.70 12.48 -28.07
C SER A 170 8.72 13.53 -27.54
N ALA A 171 8.32 13.45 -26.27
CA ALA A 171 7.48 14.45 -25.65
C ALA A 171 8.16 15.84 -25.69
N PRO A 172 7.40 16.90 -26.04
CA PRO A 172 7.96 18.23 -26.31
C PRO A 172 8.49 18.96 -25.06
N THR A 173 8.07 18.56 -23.86
CA THR A 173 8.38 19.23 -22.59
C THR A 173 8.86 18.21 -21.56
N ASP A 174 9.57 18.69 -20.54
CA ASP A 174 10.24 17.82 -19.57
C ASP A 174 9.24 17.12 -18.65
N ASP A 175 8.23 17.83 -18.15
CA ASP A 175 7.18 17.25 -17.31
C ASP A 175 6.30 16.27 -18.09
N LEU A 176 5.93 16.59 -19.33
CA LEU A 176 5.15 15.67 -20.16
C LEU A 176 5.96 14.41 -20.46
N ARG A 177 7.27 14.53 -20.73
CA ARG A 177 8.17 13.39 -20.88
C ARG A 177 8.18 12.53 -19.62
N HIS A 178 8.27 13.14 -18.44
CA HIS A 178 8.29 12.43 -17.17
C HIS A 178 6.97 11.69 -16.89
N VAL A 179 5.83 12.34 -17.09
CA VAL A 179 4.49 11.73 -16.93
C VAL A 179 4.31 10.57 -17.92
N MET A 180 4.72 10.73 -19.18
CA MET A 180 4.63 9.66 -20.18
C MET A 180 5.59 8.50 -19.89
N GLU A 181 6.78 8.78 -19.37
CA GLU A 181 7.72 7.74 -18.93
C GLU A 181 7.14 6.93 -17.75
N ILE A 182 6.48 7.59 -16.79
CA ILE A 182 5.78 6.90 -15.70
C ILE A 182 4.65 6.03 -16.26
N PHE A 183 3.89 6.54 -17.23
CA PHE A 183 2.79 5.81 -17.85
C PHE A 183 3.27 4.55 -18.56
N ASP A 184 4.33 4.68 -19.35
CA ASP A 184 4.94 3.57 -20.08
C ASP A 184 5.47 2.49 -19.13
N LYS A 185 6.18 2.90 -18.06
CA LYS A 185 6.67 1.98 -17.03
C LYS A 185 5.56 1.23 -16.29
N GLU A 186 4.46 1.90 -15.97
CA GLU A 186 3.33 1.22 -15.31
C GLU A 186 2.62 0.26 -16.27
N ILE A 187 2.48 0.59 -17.56
CA ILE A 187 1.94 -0.36 -18.55
C ILE A 187 2.84 -1.59 -18.68
N ASP A 188 4.15 -1.40 -18.78
CA ASP A 188 5.13 -2.48 -18.89
C ASP A 188 5.10 -3.42 -17.68
N LYS A 189 4.92 -2.87 -16.48
CA LYS A 189 4.76 -3.64 -15.23
C LYS A 189 3.58 -4.61 -15.29
N TYR A 190 2.51 -4.25 -16.00
CA TYR A 190 1.33 -5.10 -16.23
C TYR A 190 1.30 -5.73 -17.64
N GLY A 191 2.42 -5.77 -18.37
CA GLY A 191 2.46 -6.24 -19.76
C GLY A 191 1.97 -7.67 -19.99
N SER A 192 1.98 -8.53 -18.96
CA SER A 192 1.37 -9.87 -19.02
C SER A 192 -0.17 -9.85 -19.06
N GLU A 193 -0.78 -8.84 -18.44
CA GLU A 193 -2.24 -8.64 -18.41
C GLU A 193 -2.71 -7.69 -19.52
N LEU A 194 -1.85 -6.77 -19.96
CA LEU A 194 -2.09 -5.77 -20.99
C LEU A 194 -1.14 -5.93 -22.20
N PRO A 195 -1.23 -7.03 -22.97
CA PRO A 195 -0.26 -7.32 -24.03
C PRO A 195 -0.35 -6.30 -25.18
N GLY A 196 0.73 -5.52 -25.35
CA GLY A 196 0.85 -4.51 -26.38
C GLY A 196 -0.12 -3.33 -26.21
N ALA A 197 -0.60 -3.09 -24.99
CA ALA A 197 -1.36 -1.91 -24.67
C ALA A 197 -0.47 -0.66 -24.71
N LYS A 198 -1.08 0.50 -24.95
CA LYS A 198 -0.44 1.80 -24.97
C LYS A 198 -1.25 2.80 -24.18
N GLY A 199 -0.56 3.67 -23.46
CA GLY A 199 -1.16 4.77 -22.74
C GLY A 199 -1.34 5.93 -23.69
N VAL A 200 -2.56 6.44 -23.81
CA VAL A 200 -2.85 7.59 -24.66
C VAL A 200 -3.36 8.73 -23.78
N LEU A 201 -2.66 9.85 -23.86
CA LEU A 201 -2.97 11.08 -23.14
C LEU A 201 -3.40 12.16 -24.14
N THR A 202 -4.63 12.62 -24.03
CA THR A 202 -5.19 13.67 -24.89
C THR A 202 -5.41 14.94 -24.08
N ILE A 203 -4.62 15.98 -24.36
CA ILE A 203 -4.70 17.28 -23.70
C ILE A 203 -5.44 18.25 -24.62
N THR A 204 -6.51 18.85 -24.11
CA THR A 204 -7.28 19.87 -24.81
C THR A 204 -7.44 21.12 -23.95
N ASN A 205 -7.35 22.30 -24.58
CA ASN A 205 -7.72 23.55 -23.92
C ASN A 205 -9.25 23.61 -23.87
N TRP A 206 -9.81 23.44 -22.68
CA TRP A 206 -11.26 23.38 -22.48
C TRP A 206 -11.84 24.78 -22.26
N GLN A 207 -11.19 25.57 -21.40
CA GLN A 207 -11.53 26.97 -21.13
C GLN A 207 -10.24 27.79 -20.95
N VAL A 208 -10.37 29.12 -20.85
CA VAL A 208 -9.23 29.99 -20.52
C VAL A 208 -8.68 29.55 -19.15
N GLY A 209 -7.39 29.23 -19.09
CA GLY A 209 -6.74 28.75 -17.85
C GLY A 209 -7.12 27.34 -17.42
N LEU A 210 -7.84 26.55 -18.24
CA LEU A 210 -8.29 25.19 -17.88
C LEU A 210 -8.03 24.19 -19.01
N LYS A 211 -7.24 23.16 -18.71
CA LYS A 211 -6.98 22.01 -19.58
C LYS A 211 -7.83 20.82 -19.16
N LYS A 212 -8.39 20.14 -20.14
CA LYS A 212 -9.01 18.82 -19.98
C LYS A 212 -8.03 17.78 -20.52
N ILE A 213 -7.69 16.82 -19.67
CA ILE A 213 -6.74 15.76 -19.95
C ILE A 213 -7.46 14.43 -19.85
N ASP A 214 -7.63 13.77 -20.99
CA ASP A 214 -8.21 12.43 -21.07
C ASP A 214 -7.08 11.41 -21.09
N VAL A 215 -7.03 10.56 -20.05
CA VAL A 215 -6.02 9.50 -19.86
C VAL A 215 -6.69 8.18 -20.18
N SER A 216 -6.16 7.44 -21.14
CA SER A 216 -6.78 6.19 -21.62
C SER A 216 -5.74 5.10 -21.84
N VAL A 217 -6.13 3.85 -21.60
CA VAL A 217 -5.35 2.66 -21.96
C VAL A 217 -5.98 2.03 -23.18
N VAL A 218 -5.23 1.99 -24.28
CA VAL A 218 -5.66 1.43 -25.56
C VAL A 218 -4.96 0.08 -25.77
N LEU A 219 -5.75 -0.98 -25.99
CA LEU A 219 -5.23 -2.32 -26.24
C LEU A 219 -4.65 -2.44 -27.65
N SER A 220 -3.89 -3.51 -27.91
CA SER A 220 -3.29 -3.80 -29.21
C SER A 220 -4.29 -3.96 -30.36
N ASN A 221 -5.57 -4.25 -30.07
CA ASN A 221 -6.66 -4.29 -31.05
C ASN A 221 -7.24 -2.91 -31.38
N GLY A 222 -6.73 -1.84 -30.77
CA GLY A 222 -7.19 -0.46 -30.96
C GLY A 222 -8.41 -0.09 -30.11
N ASN A 223 -8.94 -0.99 -29.29
CA ASN A 223 -10.04 -0.68 -28.38
C ASN A 223 -9.53 -0.02 -27.10
N GLU A 224 -10.26 0.97 -26.65
CA GLU A 224 -10.08 1.61 -25.34
C GLU A 224 -10.57 0.65 -24.24
N SER A 225 -9.71 0.36 -23.28
CA SER A 225 -10.01 -0.53 -22.15
C SER A 225 -10.60 0.26 -20.97
N PHE A 226 -9.89 1.33 -20.59
CA PHE A 226 -10.26 2.20 -19.48
C PHE A 226 -9.82 3.62 -19.76
N SER A 227 -10.62 4.59 -19.33
CA SER A 227 -10.38 6.00 -19.54
C SER A 227 -10.81 6.79 -18.31
N ASP A 228 -10.02 7.78 -17.92
CA ASP A 228 -10.39 8.76 -16.90
C ASP A 228 -10.08 10.19 -17.40
N THR A 229 -10.88 11.14 -16.95
CA THR A 229 -10.78 12.54 -17.35
C THR A 229 -10.37 13.40 -16.17
N VAL A 230 -9.32 14.19 -16.37
CA VAL A 230 -8.80 15.14 -15.38
C VAL A 230 -8.91 16.56 -15.90
N TYR A 231 -9.17 17.48 -14.98
CA TYR A 231 -9.12 18.90 -15.24
C TYR A 231 -7.95 19.51 -14.48
N LEU A 232 -7.16 20.35 -15.15
CA LEU A 232 -6.02 21.05 -14.58
C LEU A 232 -6.16 22.55 -14.86
N HIS A 233 -6.13 23.35 -13.81
CA HIS A 233 -6.25 24.81 -13.89
C HIS A 233 -4.86 25.45 -13.84
N GLU A 234 -4.67 26.62 -14.44
CA GLU A 234 -3.38 27.35 -14.40
C GLU A 234 -2.96 27.67 -12.96
N ASP A 235 -3.92 28.08 -12.12
CA ASP A 235 -3.72 28.35 -10.69
C ASP A 235 -3.75 27.10 -9.78
N SER A 236 -3.79 25.87 -10.33
CA SER A 236 -3.82 24.68 -9.47
C SER A 236 -2.43 24.41 -8.88
N ASP A 237 -2.23 24.85 -7.64
CA ASP A 237 -0.99 24.64 -6.90
C ASP A 237 -0.94 23.23 -6.29
N HIS A 238 -0.67 22.26 -7.14
CA HIS A 238 -0.51 20.85 -6.78
C HIS A 238 0.97 20.40 -6.81
N GLY A 239 1.87 21.36 -7.03
CA GLY A 239 3.26 21.09 -7.34
C GLY A 239 4.12 22.36 -7.37
N HIS A 240 4.03 23.22 -6.34
CA HIS A 240 5.08 24.17 -5.96
C HIS A 240 5.21 24.30 -4.43
#